data_AF-A0A800J1L3-F1
#
_entry.id   AF-A0A800J1L3-F1
#
_cell.length_a   1.000
_cell.length_b   1.000
_cell.length_c   1.000
_cell.angle_alpha   90.00
_cell.angle_beta   90.00
_cell.angle_gamma   90.00
#
_symmetry.space_group_name_H-M   'P 1'
#
loop_
_entity.id
_entity.type
_entity.pdbx_description
1 polymer ?
#
loop_
_entity_poly.entity_id
_entity_poly.type
_entity_poly.pdbx_seq_one_letter_code
_entity_poly.pdbx_strand_id
1 'polypeptide(L)'
;MPRRPHSLRHRHRQSATLGLAVLLAACGTLPPPATPASGTRLVGEWVSVDTVEVTAQIEETGEVFFWTHLRTHLAITDSTWTETSVTLSNTRLEGSRTAVPYRIAGDSVVSDHGLRAAVSLQGDTLTLTSPGDDAVRYVRGTMGEVPPDLLRLWVGLSPPDAAGVPAEFGFRFNADGTFDNGWGEPSGTYVVFGPYLLLREGLASPDPRNGMTPFRSVLEMESGPALEGPADARYPVLRLRGGPEEPLLTLYGR
;
A
#
# COMPACT_ATOMS: atom_id res chain seq x y z
N MET A 1 42.02 -6.90 -5.15
CA MET A 1 41.00 -6.07 -5.83
C MET A 1 39.70 -6.85 -5.88
N PRO A 2 38.65 -6.48 -5.14
CA PRO A 2 37.37 -7.18 -5.23
C PRO A 2 36.62 -6.70 -6.48
N ARG A 3 36.07 -7.67 -7.22
CA ARG A 3 35.29 -7.47 -8.46
C ARG A 3 33.90 -6.91 -8.09
N ARG A 4 33.44 -5.90 -8.85
CA ARG A 4 32.07 -5.38 -8.74
C ARG A 4 31.06 -6.46 -9.15
N PRO A 5 29.94 -6.64 -8.42
CA PRO A 5 28.87 -7.52 -8.86
C PRO A 5 28.13 -6.89 -10.06
N HIS A 6 27.90 -7.69 -11.09
CA HIS A 6 27.10 -7.32 -12.26
C HIS A 6 25.63 -7.63 -11.97
N SER A 7 24.76 -6.61 -12.02
CA SER A 7 23.31 -6.83 -11.98
C SER A 7 22.85 -7.46 -13.30
N LEU A 8 22.46 -8.73 -13.28
CA LEU A 8 21.84 -9.40 -14.41
C LEU A 8 20.32 -9.21 -14.32
N ARG A 9 19.80 -8.21 -15.05
CA ARG A 9 18.35 -8.04 -15.28
C ARG A 9 17.89 -9.08 -16.31
N HIS A 10 17.40 -10.24 -15.89
CA HIS A 10 16.66 -11.15 -16.78
C HIS A 10 15.15 -10.92 -16.61
N ARG A 11 14.53 -10.18 -17.56
CA ARG A 11 13.07 -10.06 -17.67
C ARG A 11 12.53 -11.24 -18.48
N HIS A 12 11.87 -12.19 -17.83
CA HIS A 12 11.08 -13.21 -18.54
C HIS A 12 9.69 -12.64 -18.83
N ARG A 13 9.39 -12.40 -20.12
CA ARG A 13 8.03 -12.19 -20.61
C ARG A 13 7.34 -13.55 -20.76
N GLN A 14 6.22 -13.75 -20.09
CA GLN A 14 5.19 -14.67 -20.57
C GLN A 14 3.90 -13.87 -20.77
N SER A 15 3.70 -13.44 -22.01
CA SER A 15 2.42 -12.98 -22.52
C SER A 15 1.71 -14.20 -23.09
N ALA A 16 0.76 -14.78 -22.36
CA ALA A 16 -0.16 -15.74 -22.95
C ALA A 16 -1.16 -14.97 -23.82
N THR A 17 -1.05 -15.19 -25.13
CA THR A 17 -1.90 -14.62 -26.18
C THR A 17 -2.96 -15.65 -26.54
N LEU A 18 -4.24 -15.27 -26.48
CA LEU A 18 -5.41 -15.85 -27.18
C LEU A 18 -6.55 -14.85 -26.85
N GLY A 19 -7.19 -14.11 -27.75
CA GLY A 19 -7.30 -14.15 -29.20
C GLY A 19 -8.76 -13.83 -29.53
N LEU A 20 -9.09 -12.56 -29.81
CA LEU A 20 -10.18 -12.19 -30.74
C LEU A 20 -10.05 -10.72 -31.13
N ALA A 21 -9.71 -10.46 -32.39
CA ALA A 21 -9.68 -9.14 -32.98
C ALA A 21 -11.09 -8.71 -33.34
N VAL A 22 -11.58 -7.62 -32.73
CA VAL A 22 -12.71 -6.83 -33.25
C VAL A 22 -12.14 -5.50 -33.70
N LEU A 23 -12.03 -5.34 -35.02
CA LEU A 23 -11.66 -4.10 -35.69
C LEU A 23 -12.86 -3.14 -35.65
N LEU A 24 -12.88 -2.26 -34.64
CA LEU A 24 -13.66 -1.03 -34.68
C LEU A 24 -12.71 0.12 -35.04
N ALA A 25 -12.78 0.55 -36.30
CA ALA A 25 -12.19 1.80 -36.75
C ALA A 25 -12.94 2.97 -36.11
N ALA A 26 -12.51 3.35 -34.90
CA ALA A 26 -12.85 4.65 -34.33
C ALA A 26 -11.83 5.66 -34.84
N CYS A 27 -12.30 6.74 -35.46
CA CYS A 27 -11.53 7.97 -35.63
C CYS A 27 -11.18 8.52 -34.24
N GLY A 28 -10.10 8.00 -33.66
CA GLY A 28 -9.57 8.47 -32.39
C GLY A 28 -8.89 9.81 -32.60
N THR A 29 -9.48 10.86 -32.04
CA THR A 29 -8.75 12.09 -31.72
C THR A 29 -7.45 11.71 -31.01
N LEU A 30 -6.31 12.08 -31.58
CA LEU A 30 -5.01 11.94 -30.94
C LEU A 30 -5.10 12.49 -29.51
N PRO A 31 -4.58 11.78 -28.49
CA PRO A 31 -4.51 12.33 -27.16
C PRO A 31 -3.78 13.67 -27.23
N PRO A 32 -4.28 14.72 -26.55
CA PRO A 32 -3.62 16.02 -26.56
C PRO A 32 -2.17 15.86 -26.08
N PRO A 33 -1.24 16.66 -26.59
CA PRO A 33 0.15 16.61 -26.16
C PRO A 33 0.23 16.83 -24.64
N ALA A 34 1.05 16.00 -23.97
CA ALA A 34 1.31 16.13 -22.55
C ALA A 34 1.72 17.57 -22.22
N THR A 35 1.02 18.21 -21.30
CA THR A 35 1.38 19.56 -20.85
C THR A 35 2.42 19.42 -19.74
N PRO A 36 3.52 20.20 -19.75
CA PRO A 36 4.46 20.20 -18.64
C PRO A 36 3.71 20.50 -17.33
N ALA A 37 4.02 19.72 -16.29
CA ALA A 37 3.37 19.85 -15.00
C ALA A 37 3.74 21.19 -14.36
N SER A 38 2.78 22.11 -14.23
CA SER A 38 2.90 23.24 -13.31
C SER A 38 2.73 22.73 -11.88
N GLY A 39 3.50 23.23 -10.91
CA GLY A 39 3.46 22.73 -9.52
C GLY A 39 2.06 22.72 -8.89
N THR A 40 1.24 23.73 -9.15
CA THR A 40 -0.16 23.79 -8.68
C THR A 40 -1.07 22.69 -9.22
N ARG A 41 -0.74 22.07 -10.36
CA ARG A 41 -1.52 20.96 -10.93
C ARG A 41 -1.10 19.59 -10.40
N LEU A 42 0.12 19.50 -9.86
CA LEU A 42 0.63 18.27 -9.25
C LEU A 42 0.05 18.05 -7.85
N VAL A 43 -0.25 19.14 -7.13
CA VAL A 43 -0.79 19.12 -5.76
C VAL A 43 -2.10 18.33 -5.67
N GLY A 44 -2.22 17.57 -4.59
CA GLY A 44 -3.38 16.75 -4.21
C GLY A 44 -3.03 15.27 -4.10
N GLU A 45 -4.06 14.45 -4.11
CA GLU A 45 -3.95 13.01 -3.86
C GLU A 45 -4.06 12.20 -5.14
N TRP A 46 -3.28 11.12 -5.21
CA TRP A 46 -3.15 10.24 -6.35
C TRP A 46 -3.02 8.78 -5.90
N VAL A 47 -3.68 7.85 -6.59
CA VAL A 47 -3.63 6.42 -6.31
C VAL A 47 -3.14 5.68 -7.55
N SER A 48 -2.26 4.70 -7.38
CA SER A 48 -1.79 3.85 -8.47
C SER A 48 -2.95 3.10 -9.13
N VAL A 49 -2.99 3.09 -10.46
CA VAL A 49 -4.10 2.46 -11.21
C VAL A 49 -3.95 0.93 -11.28
N ASP A 50 -2.72 0.42 -11.17
CA ASP A 50 -2.35 -0.98 -11.31
C ASP A 50 -1.42 -1.43 -10.17
N THR A 51 -1.20 -2.75 -10.05
CA THR A 51 -0.03 -3.31 -9.36
C THR A 51 1.20 -2.66 -9.97
N VAL A 52 1.90 -1.87 -9.17
CA VAL A 52 2.82 -0.84 -9.69
C VAL A 52 4.04 -1.47 -10.32
N GLU A 53 4.60 -2.51 -9.70
CA GLU A 53 5.86 -3.09 -10.13
C GLU A 53 6.10 -4.46 -9.48
N VAL A 54 6.73 -5.37 -10.22
CA VAL A 54 7.39 -6.55 -9.66
C VAL A 54 8.89 -6.37 -9.86
N THR A 55 9.61 -6.19 -8.76
CA THR A 55 11.06 -6.03 -8.75
C THR A 55 11.68 -7.30 -8.17
N ALA A 56 12.79 -7.75 -8.77
CA ALA A 56 13.58 -8.85 -8.24
C ALA A 56 15.02 -8.39 -8.02
N GLN A 57 15.59 -8.66 -6.84
CA GLN A 57 16.99 -8.44 -6.54
C GLN A 57 17.62 -9.77 -6.15
N ILE A 58 18.82 -9.98 -6.66
CA ILE A 58 19.66 -11.10 -6.24
C ILE A 58 20.64 -10.53 -5.19
N GLU A 59 20.53 -11.02 -3.96
CA GLU A 59 21.48 -10.66 -2.91
C GLU A 59 22.86 -11.29 -3.15
N GLU A 60 23.88 -10.83 -2.42
CA GLU A 60 25.24 -11.40 -2.50
C GLU A 60 25.27 -12.89 -2.12
N THR A 61 24.28 -13.36 -1.36
CA THR A 61 24.05 -14.76 -0.99
C THR A 61 23.54 -15.62 -2.15
N GLY A 62 23.12 -15.01 -3.26
CA GLY A 62 22.47 -15.67 -4.39
C GLY A 62 20.96 -15.88 -4.19
N GLU A 63 20.41 -15.44 -3.05
CA GLU A 63 18.96 -15.47 -2.81
C GLU A 63 18.26 -14.42 -3.67
N VAL A 64 17.13 -14.82 -4.28
CA VAL A 64 16.31 -13.93 -5.10
C VAL A 64 15.16 -13.42 -4.25
N PHE A 65 15.17 -12.12 -3.99
CA PHE A 65 14.08 -11.43 -3.31
C PHE A 65 13.14 -10.83 -4.34
N PHE A 66 11.85 -11.09 -4.16
CA PHE A 66 10.79 -10.50 -4.97
C PHE A 66 10.00 -9.50 -4.15
N TRP A 67 9.88 -8.27 -4.67
CA TRP A 67 8.97 -7.26 -4.16
C TRP A 67 7.90 -7.00 -5.21
N THR A 68 6.65 -7.14 -4.81
CA THR A 68 5.51 -6.73 -5.64
C THR A 68 4.83 -5.56 -4.98
N HIS A 69 4.90 -4.39 -5.60
CA HIS A 69 4.16 -3.21 -5.14
C HIS A 69 2.68 -3.38 -5.48
N LEU A 70 1.87 -3.67 -4.45
CA LEU A 70 0.45 -3.97 -4.60
C LEU A 70 -0.37 -2.69 -4.78
N ARG A 71 -0.01 -1.63 -4.05
CA ARG A 71 -0.75 -0.36 -4.09
C ARG A 71 0.13 0.79 -3.61
N THR A 72 0.03 1.93 -4.26
CA THR A 72 0.75 3.16 -3.87
C THR A 72 -0.19 4.36 -3.90
N HIS A 73 -0.17 5.15 -2.83
CA HIS A 73 -0.86 6.44 -2.72
C HIS A 73 0.18 7.54 -2.58
N LEU A 74 -0.03 8.62 -3.33
CA LEU A 74 0.80 9.83 -3.30
C LEU A 74 -0.06 11.01 -2.84
N ALA A 75 0.32 11.62 -1.72
CA ALA A 75 -0.15 12.94 -1.34
C ALA A 75 0.96 13.95 -1.62
N ILE A 76 0.70 14.85 -2.57
CA ILE A 76 1.64 15.89 -2.98
C ILE A 76 1.11 17.22 -2.51
N THR A 77 1.87 17.92 -1.67
CA THR A 77 1.59 19.32 -1.28
C THR A 77 2.51 20.27 -2.04
N ASP A 78 2.50 21.56 -1.71
CA ASP A 78 3.37 22.55 -2.35
C ASP A 78 4.86 22.27 -2.17
N SER A 79 5.24 21.49 -1.15
CA SER A 79 6.65 21.27 -0.78
C SER A 79 6.98 19.84 -0.37
N THR A 80 5.98 19.01 -0.10
CA THR A 80 6.18 17.66 0.43
C THR A 80 5.56 16.61 -0.47
N TRP A 81 6.32 15.57 -0.72
CA TRP A 81 5.90 14.34 -1.36
C TRP A 81 5.71 13.29 -0.29
N THR A 82 4.49 12.81 -0.09
CA THR A 82 4.21 11.69 0.81
C THR A 82 3.74 10.48 0.01
N GLU A 83 4.54 9.44 0.02
CA GLU A 83 4.19 8.13 -0.54
C GLU A 83 3.74 7.20 0.57
N THR A 84 2.68 6.44 0.35
CA THR A 84 2.28 5.32 1.20
C THR A 84 2.09 4.11 0.31
N SER A 85 2.80 3.03 0.61
CA SER A 85 2.84 1.84 -0.23
C SER A 85 2.58 0.57 0.57
N VAL A 86 1.95 -0.38 -0.11
CA VAL A 86 1.82 -1.78 0.33
C VAL A 86 2.59 -2.64 -0.65
N THR A 87 3.49 -3.45 -0.12
CA THR A 87 4.37 -4.32 -0.89
C THR A 87 4.23 -5.76 -0.39
N LEU A 88 4.22 -6.74 -1.29
CA LEU A 88 4.41 -8.14 -0.95
C LEU A 88 5.89 -8.48 -1.13
N SER A 89 6.55 -8.84 -0.04
CA SER A 89 7.95 -9.23 0.04
C SER A 89 8.03 -10.67 0.52
N ASN A 90 8.47 -11.60 -0.32
CA ASN A 90 8.64 -13.02 0.03
C ASN A 90 7.49 -13.59 0.92
N THR A 91 6.24 -13.48 0.44
CA THR A 91 4.98 -13.90 1.11
C THR A 91 4.51 -13.06 2.31
N ARG A 92 5.21 -11.98 2.66
CA ARG A 92 4.79 -11.06 3.73
C ARG A 92 4.31 -9.71 3.16
N LEU A 93 3.20 -9.20 3.70
CA LEU A 93 2.77 -7.83 3.45
C LEU A 93 3.60 -6.87 4.28
N GLU A 94 4.14 -5.88 3.60
CA GLU A 94 4.90 -4.79 4.17
C GLU A 94 4.25 -3.46 3.79
N GLY A 95 4.34 -2.49 4.68
CA GLY A 95 3.76 -1.17 4.50
C GLY A 95 4.80 -0.14 4.83
N SER A 96 4.89 0.89 4.00
CA SER A 96 5.76 2.01 4.26
C SER A 96 5.07 3.34 4.00
N ARG A 97 5.47 4.36 4.75
CA ARG A 97 5.14 5.75 4.45
C ARG A 97 6.42 6.54 4.36
N THR A 98 6.66 7.16 3.23
CA THR A 98 7.85 8.00 3.00
C THR A 98 7.41 9.42 2.77
N ALA A 99 7.90 10.36 3.58
CA ALA A 99 7.62 11.78 3.42
C ALA A 99 8.93 12.52 3.19
N VAL A 100 9.08 13.12 2.01
CA VAL A 100 10.30 13.85 1.62
C VAL A 100 9.95 15.23 1.07
N PRO A 101 10.74 16.26 1.40
CA PRO A 101 10.68 17.53 0.68
C PRO A 101 11.01 17.31 -0.80
N TYR A 102 10.35 18.04 -1.69
CA TYR A 102 10.65 17.99 -3.11
C TYR A 102 10.68 19.39 -3.72
N ARG A 103 11.25 19.46 -4.92
CA ARG A 103 11.18 20.63 -5.79
C ARG A 103 10.91 20.20 -7.22
N ILE A 104 10.36 21.13 -8.00
CA ILE A 104 10.15 20.95 -9.44
C ILE A 104 11.34 21.57 -10.17
N ALA A 105 11.95 20.79 -11.05
CA ALA A 105 13.05 21.19 -11.91
C ALA A 105 12.68 20.87 -13.38
N GLY A 106 12.13 21.87 -14.07
CA GLY A 106 11.58 21.66 -15.41
C GLY A 106 10.33 20.79 -15.37
N ASP A 107 10.36 19.65 -16.08
CA ASP A 107 9.31 18.65 -16.13
C ASP A 107 9.49 17.53 -15.09
N SER A 108 10.44 17.68 -14.17
CA SER A 108 10.82 16.62 -13.24
C SER A 108 10.60 17.03 -11.78
N VAL A 109 10.20 16.08 -10.96
CA VAL A 109 10.26 16.20 -9.49
C VAL A 109 11.59 15.67 -9.01
N VAL A 110 12.21 16.40 -8.08
CA VAL A 110 13.50 16.04 -7.48
C VAL A 110 13.43 16.22 -5.97
N SER A 111 13.94 15.25 -5.21
CA SER A 111 14.20 15.39 -3.78
C SER A 111 15.69 15.20 -3.48
N ASP A 112 16.13 15.71 -2.34
CA ASP A 112 17.50 15.49 -1.85
C ASP A 112 17.70 14.05 -1.33
N HIS A 113 16.61 13.28 -1.19
CA HIS A 113 16.61 11.87 -0.80
C HIS A 113 16.60 10.90 -2.00
N GLY A 114 16.94 11.39 -3.19
CA GLY A 114 17.16 10.55 -4.37
C GLY A 114 15.94 10.35 -5.27
N LEU A 115 14.75 10.83 -4.89
CA LEU A 115 13.62 10.91 -5.83
C LEU A 115 14.03 11.79 -7.02
N ARG A 116 13.97 11.22 -8.23
CA ARG A 116 14.08 11.95 -9.48
C ARG A 116 13.18 11.28 -10.51
N ALA A 117 12.06 11.92 -10.84
CA ALA A 117 11.12 11.39 -11.80
C ALA A 117 10.65 12.49 -12.76
N ALA A 118 10.61 12.18 -14.06
CA ALA A 118 9.91 13.00 -15.03
C ALA A 118 8.41 12.89 -14.78
N VAL A 119 7.69 14.00 -14.93
CA VAL A 119 6.27 14.15 -14.60
C VAL A 119 5.49 14.54 -15.84
N SER A 120 4.46 13.76 -16.14
CA SER A 120 3.46 14.09 -17.16
C SER A 120 2.07 14.07 -16.56
N LEU A 121 1.29 15.13 -16.80
CA LEU A 121 -0.10 15.24 -16.37
C LEU A 121 -1.03 15.28 -17.58
N GLN A 122 -2.04 14.42 -17.58
CA GLN A 122 -3.09 14.38 -18.59
C GLN A 122 -4.46 14.23 -17.90
N GLY A 123 -5.18 15.35 -17.73
CA GLY A 123 -6.41 15.37 -16.93
C GLY A 123 -6.14 14.93 -15.50
N ASP A 124 -6.88 13.93 -15.03
CA ASP A 124 -6.73 13.32 -13.70
C ASP A 124 -5.75 12.15 -13.68
N THR A 125 -4.91 12.01 -14.71
CA THR A 125 -3.83 11.01 -14.75
C THR A 125 -2.47 11.67 -14.56
N LEU A 126 -1.74 11.21 -13.56
CA LEU A 126 -0.34 11.52 -13.30
C LEU A 126 0.52 10.34 -13.74
N THR A 127 1.53 10.60 -14.57
CA THR A 127 2.54 9.61 -14.95
C THR A 127 3.90 10.06 -14.43
N LEU A 128 4.57 9.16 -13.71
CA LEU A 128 5.93 9.36 -13.21
C LEU A 128 6.88 8.39 -13.90
N THR A 129 8.03 8.90 -14.35
CA THR A 129 9.06 8.08 -14.98
C THR A 129 10.40 8.33 -14.32
N SER A 130 10.89 7.34 -13.56
CA SER A 130 12.23 7.36 -12.97
C SER A 130 13.28 6.86 -13.97
N PRO A 131 14.52 7.37 -13.93
CA PRO A 131 15.59 6.91 -14.82
C PRO A 131 15.87 5.41 -14.68
N GLY A 132 15.60 4.65 -15.75
CA GLY A 132 15.89 3.20 -15.80
C GLY A 132 14.74 2.29 -15.36
N ASP A 133 13.60 2.89 -15.03
CA ASP A 133 12.37 2.21 -14.60
C ASP A 133 11.24 2.44 -15.60
N ASP A 134 10.22 1.60 -15.53
CA ASP A 134 9.01 1.76 -16.34
C ASP A 134 8.13 2.88 -15.75
N ALA A 135 7.34 3.54 -16.60
CA ALA A 135 6.51 4.65 -16.15
C ALA A 135 5.35 4.15 -15.26
N VAL A 136 5.18 4.76 -14.10
CA VAL A 136 4.08 4.46 -13.16
C VAL A 136 2.95 5.46 -13.38
N ARG A 137 1.72 4.95 -13.45
CA ARG A 137 0.52 5.77 -13.63
C ARG A 137 -0.27 5.84 -12.33
N TYR A 138 -0.77 7.02 -12.06
CA TYR A 138 -1.65 7.33 -10.97
C TYR A 138 -2.88 8.06 -11.49
N VAL A 139 -4.01 7.85 -10.82
CA VAL A 139 -5.24 8.61 -11.04
C VAL A 139 -5.55 9.43 -9.80
N ARG A 140 -6.21 10.57 -9.98
CA ARG A 140 -6.69 11.40 -8.87
C ARG A 140 -7.58 10.55 -7.96
N GLY A 141 -7.28 10.54 -6.67
CA GLY A 141 -8.01 9.74 -5.70
C GLY A 141 -7.39 9.77 -4.32
N THR A 142 -8.19 9.44 -3.32
CA THR A 142 -7.79 9.43 -1.90
C THR A 142 -7.36 8.02 -1.48
N MET A 143 -6.62 7.90 -0.37
CA MET A 143 -6.21 6.60 0.18
C MET A 143 -7.41 5.69 0.52
N GLY A 144 -8.56 6.27 0.81
CA GLY A 144 -9.83 5.59 1.06
C GLY A 144 -10.45 6.09 2.35
N GLU A 145 -11.78 5.98 2.44
CA GLU A 145 -12.48 6.26 3.69
C GLU A 145 -12.44 5.05 4.61
N VAL A 146 -12.42 5.30 5.92
CA VAL A 146 -12.57 4.24 6.90
C VAL A 146 -13.98 3.67 6.81
N PRO A 147 -14.16 2.37 6.53
CA PRO A 147 -15.50 1.77 6.48
C PRO A 147 -16.21 1.96 7.83
N PRO A 148 -17.46 2.43 7.88
CA PRO A 148 -18.19 2.59 9.13
C PRO A 148 -18.28 1.28 9.94
N ASP A 149 -18.27 0.15 9.25
CA ASP A 149 -18.28 -1.16 9.90
C ASP A 149 -16.99 -1.48 10.64
N LEU A 150 -15.85 -0.89 10.28
CA LEU A 150 -14.60 -1.06 11.00
C LEU A 150 -14.62 -0.36 12.37
N LEU A 151 -15.41 0.71 12.51
CA LEU A 151 -15.47 1.60 13.67
C LEU A 151 -16.28 1.01 14.84
N ARG A 152 -15.81 -0.11 15.38
CA ARG A 152 -16.44 -0.82 16.50
C ARG A 152 -15.42 -1.55 17.36
N LEU A 153 -15.91 -2.19 18.43
CA LEU A 153 -15.11 -3.14 19.19
C LEU A 153 -15.09 -4.48 18.44
N TRP A 154 -13.88 -4.95 18.17
CA TRP A 154 -13.57 -6.24 17.58
C TRP A 154 -12.98 -7.14 18.65
N VAL A 155 -13.49 -8.36 18.77
CA VAL A 155 -12.99 -9.33 19.75
C VAL A 155 -12.41 -10.52 19.02
N GLY A 156 -11.15 -10.84 19.32
CA GLY A 156 -10.52 -12.08 18.92
C GLY A 156 -10.51 -13.09 20.07
N LEU A 157 -10.38 -14.36 19.70
CA LEU A 157 -10.29 -15.48 20.64
C LEU A 157 -8.89 -16.06 20.56
N SER A 158 -8.17 -16.04 21.68
CA SER A 158 -6.93 -16.79 21.81
C SER A 158 -7.22 -18.29 21.98
N PRO A 159 -6.29 -19.18 21.61
CA PRO A 159 -6.38 -20.59 21.95
C PRO A 159 -6.62 -20.77 23.45
N PRO A 160 -7.37 -21.82 23.86
CA PRO A 160 -7.60 -22.10 25.27
C PRO A 160 -6.27 -22.28 26.02
N ASP A 161 -6.20 -21.76 27.24
CA ASP A 161 -5.09 -22.04 28.14
C ASP A 161 -5.11 -23.51 28.63
N ALA A 162 -4.19 -23.88 29.52
CA ALA A 162 -4.13 -25.22 30.10
C ALA A 162 -5.40 -25.60 30.91
N ALA A 163 -6.23 -24.62 31.28
CA ALA A 163 -7.51 -24.83 31.96
C ALA A 163 -8.69 -24.90 30.97
N GLY A 164 -8.44 -24.76 29.66
CA GLY A 164 -9.46 -24.82 28.62
C GLY A 164 -10.26 -23.51 28.47
N VAL A 165 -9.81 -22.41 29.04
CA VAL A 165 -10.51 -21.12 28.96
C VAL A 165 -9.89 -20.28 27.84
N PRO A 166 -10.64 -19.91 26.79
CA PRO A 166 -10.16 -18.99 25.78
C PRO A 166 -10.06 -17.57 26.36
N ALA A 167 -8.93 -16.90 26.14
CA ALA A 167 -8.80 -15.49 26.47
C ALA A 167 -9.37 -14.62 25.34
N GLU A 168 -10.26 -13.69 25.68
CA GLU A 168 -10.72 -12.65 24.75
C GLU A 168 -9.69 -11.51 24.71
N PHE A 169 -9.40 -11.02 23.51
CA PHE A 169 -8.67 -9.76 23.32
C PHE A 169 -9.48 -8.82 22.45
N GLY A 170 -9.48 -7.54 22.80
CA GLY A 170 -10.26 -6.52 22.10
C GLY A 170 -9.39 -5.62 21.22
N PHE A 171 -9.97 -5.12 20.13
CA PHE A 171 -9.44 -4.04 19.33
C PHE A 171 -10.54 -3.04 19.04
N ARG A 172 -10.29 -1.75 19.21
CA ARG A 172 -11.23 -0.70 18.78
C ARG A 172 -10.53 0.18 17.75
N PHE A 173 -11.17 0.36 16.60
CA PHE A 173 -10.75 1.34 15.60
C PHE A 173 -11.60 2.60 15.74
N ASN A 174 -10.94 3.74 15.89
CA ASN A 174 -11.58 5.03 16.11
C ASN A 174 -11.60 5.85 14.82
N ALA A 175 -12.63 6.69 14.64
CA ALA A 175 -12.81 7.49 13.42
C ALA A 175 -11.67 8.50 13.15
N ASP A 176 -10.86 8.81 14.16
CA ASP A 176 -9.70 9.69 14.06
C ASP A 176 -8.42 9.00 13.55
N GLY A 177 -8.51 7.71 13.19
CA GLY A 177 -7.37 6.92 12.73
C GLY A 177 -6.50 6.35 13.85
N THR A 178 -6.98 6.34 15.10
CA THR A 178 -6.32 5.65 16.22
C THR A 178 -6.94 4.28 16.49
N PHE A 179 -6.16 3.37 17.08
CA PHE A 179 -6.70 2.11 17.57
C PHE A 179 -6.24 1.80 18.99
N ASP A 180 -7.11 1.11 19.73
CA ASP A 180 -6.89 0.69 21.12
C ASP A 180 -6.92 -0.84 21.22
N ASN A 181 -6.09 -1.43 22.07
CA ASN A 181 -6.06 -2.87 22.38
C ASN A 181 -7.23 -3.32 23.29
N GLY A 182 -8.38 -2.65 23.21
CA GLY A 182 -9.59 -2.99 23.96
C GLY A 182 -9.60 -2.57 25.43
N TRP A 183 -8.47 -2.14 26.00
CA TRP A 183 -8.35 -1.69 27.40
C TRP A 183 -8.40 -0.18 27.59
N GLY A 184 -8.71 0.58 26.53
CA GLY A 184 -8.96 2.02 26.58
C GLY A 184 -7.72 2.92 26.47
N GLU A 185 -6.53 2.34 26.25
CA GLU A 185 -5.32 3.11 25.95
C GLU A 185 -5.01 3.09 24.44
N PRO A 186 -4.77 4.27 23.82
CA PRO A 186 -4.30 4.36 22.44
C PRO A 186 -3.06 3.52 22.24
N SER A 187 -3.21 2.44 21.47
CA SER A 187 -2.14 1.51 21.15
C SER A 187 -1.36 1.96 19.92
N GLY A 188 -2.00 2.75 19.05
CA GLY A 188 -1.34 3.30 17.88
C GLY A 188 -2.27 4.04 16.92
N THR A 189 -1.78 4.22 15.70
CA THR A 189 -2.52 4.79 14.57
C THR A 189 -2.68 3.75 13.48
N TYR A 190 -3.78 3.81 12.74
CA TYR A 190 -4.02 2.98 11.58
C TYR A 190 -4.40 3.81 10.36
N VAL A 191 -4.23 3.23 9.18
CA VAL A 191 -4.74 3.77 7.93
C VAL A 191 -5.40 2.66 7.13
N VAL A 192 -6.54 2.97 6.52
CA VAL A 192 -7.19 2.08 5.55
C VAL A 192 -6.72 2.48 4.16
N PHE A 193 -6.19 1.52 3.41
CA PHE A 193 -5.75 1.72 2.06
C PHE A 193 -6.26 0.61 1.14
N GLY A 194 -7.43 0.84 0.52
CA GLY A 194 -8.13 -0.19 -0.23
C GLY A 194 -8.50 -1.38 0.69
N PRO A 195 -8.12 -2.63 0.34
CA PRO A 195 -8.37 -3.78 1.20
C PRO A 195 -7.36 -3.90 2.35
N TYR A 196 -6.38 -3.01 2.47
CA TYR A 196 -5.32 -3.14 3.47
C TYR A 196 -5.56 -2.23 4.67
N LEU A 197 -5.24 -2.75 5.85
CA LEU A 197 -5.16 -2.04 7.10
C LEU A 197 -3.69 -1.93 7.51
N LEU A 198 -3.16 -0.72 7.56
CA LEU A 198 -1.77 -0.46 7.90
C LEU A 198 -1.72 0.04 9.34
N LEU A 199 -1.14 -0.76 10.24
CA LEU A 199 -1.06 -0.47 11.67
C LEU A 199 0.32 0.04 12.04
N ARG A 200 0.35 1.10 12.85
CA ARG A 200 1.56 1.63 13.46
C ARG A 200 1.35 1.77 14.95
N GLU A 201 2.13 1.02 15.73
CA GLU A 201 2.20 1.19 17.18
C GLU A 201 3.20 2.28 17.54
N GLY A 202 2.80 3.15 18.46
CA GLY A 202 3.62 4.29 18.88
C GLY A 202 3.95 5.30 17.78
N LEU A 203 4.87 6.20 18.10
CA LEU A 203 5.41 7.22 17.19
C LEU A 203 6.77 6.73 16.66
N ALA A 204 6.75 5.89 15.62
CA ALA A 204 7.98 5.58 14.89
C ALA A 204 8.50 6.86 14.21
N SER A 205 9.74 7.24 14.51
CA SER A 205 10.41 8.35 13.84
C SER A 205 10.78 7.97 12.41
N PRO A 206 10.63 8.88 11.43
CA PRO A 206 11.12 8.64 10.07
C PRO A 206 12.62 8.32 10.05
N ASP A 207 13.04 7.40 9.19
CA ASP A 207 14.45 7.15 8.91
C ASP A 207 15.07 8.44 8.35
N PRO A 208 16.12 8.99 9.00
CA PRO A 208 16.72 10.25 8.59
C PRO A 208 17.37 10.20 7.19
N ARG A 209 17.63 9.01 6.63
CA ARG A 209 18.29 8.86 5.33
C ARG A 209 17.33 9.08 4.16
N ASN A 210 16.09 8.62 4.29
CA ASN A 210 15.13 8.59 3.19
C ASN A 210 13.71 9.05 3.58
N GLY A 211 13.47 9.44 4.83
CA GLY A 211 12.16 9.88 5.32
C GLY A 211 11.13 8.75 5.48
N MET A 212 11.56 7.48 5.38
CA MET A 212 10.68 6.32 5.45
C MET A 212 10.28 6.00 6.89
N THR A 213 9.00 5.75 7.12
CA THR A 213 8.45 5.23 8.37
C THR A 213 7.74 3.91 8.04
N PRO A 214 8.21 2.76 8.53
CA PRO A 214 7.54 1.49 8.31
C PRO A 214 6.25 1.41 9.13
N PHE A 215 5.27 0.70 8.60
CA PHE A 215 4.16 0.21 9.42
C PHE A 215 4.58 -1.08 10.13
N ARG A 216 4.12 -1.26 11.36
CA ARG A 216 4.46 -2.46 12.16
C ARG A 216 3.80 -3.69 11.56
N SER A 217 2.56 -3.53 11.10
CA SER A 217 1.76 -4.61 10.54
C SER A 217 0.95 -4.07 9.37
N VAL A 218 0.87 -4.85 8.30
CA VAL A 218 -0.07 -4.64 7.21
C VAL A 218 -0.96 -5.85 7.14
N LEU A 219 -2.26 -5.62 7.17
CA LEU A 219 -3.25 -6.68 7.22
C LEU A 219 -4.19 -6.53 6.03
N GLU A 220 -4.34 -7.58 5.23
CA GLU A 220 -5.41 -7.66 4.26
C GLU A 220 -6.74 -7.91 4.98
N MET A 221 -7.74 -7.07 4.69
CA MET A 221 -9.08 -7.14 5.24
C MET A 221 -9.97 -7.93 4.28
N GLU A 222 -10.51 -9.04 4.77
CA GLU A 222 -11.59 -9.76 4.11
C GLU A 222 -12.88 -9.56 4.92
N SER A 223 -13.89 -8.92 4.31
CA SER A 223 -15.23 -8.91 4.87
C SER A 223 -15.92 -10.23 4.55
N GLY A 224 -16.32 -10.96 5.60
CA GLY A 224 -17.08 -12.20 5.48
C GLY A 224 -18.57 -12.01 5.74
N PRO A 225 -19.44 -12.92 5.28
CA PRO A 225 -20.80 -12.98 5.79
C PRO A 225 -20.76 -13.16 7.31
N ALA A 226 -21.72 -12.57 8.01
CA ALA A 226 -21.85 -12.75 9.45
C ALA A 226 -21.90 -14.25 9.79
N LEU A 227 -20.99 -14.70 10.66
CA LEU A 227 -21.02 -16.07 11.14
C LEU A 227 -21.98 -16.18 12.31
N GLU A 228 -22.65 -17.33 12.42
CA GLU A 228 -23.39 -17.69 13.62
C GLU A 228 -22.39 -17.86 14.75
N GLY A 229 -22.43 -16.96 15.73
CA GLY A 229 -21.69 -17.11 16.96
C GLY A 229 -22.24 -18.24 17.82
N PRO A 230 -21.58 -18.59 18.93
CA PRO A 230 -21.97 -19.67 19.84
C PRO A 230 -23.34 -19.52 20.53
N ALA A 231 -24.13 -18.50 20.19
CA ALA A 231 -25.44 -18.18 20.78
C ALA A 231 -26.46 -17.72 19.72
N ASP A 232 -26.39 -18.21 18.48
CA ASP A 232 -27.26 -17.83 17.34
C ASP A 232 -27.22 -16.32 16.96
N ALA A 233 -26.33 -15.55 17.59
CA ALA A 233 -26.11 -14.15 17.27
C ALA A 233 -25.22 -14.02 16.02
N ARG A 234 -25.68 -13.23 15.06
CA ARG A 234 -24.93 -12.89 13.85
C ARG A 234 -24.01 -11.72 14.15
N TYR A 235 -22.71 -12.00 14.26
CA TYR A 235 -21.70 -10.96 14.42
C TYR A 235 -21.03 -10.66 13.08
N PRO A 236 -20.76 -9.39 12.75
CA PRO A 236 -19.88 -9.06 11.64
C PRO A 236 -18.51 -9.69 11.88
N VAL A 237 -17.90 -10.19 10.82
CA VAL A 237 -16.61 -10.89 10.86
C VAL A 237 -15.59 -10.09 10.08
N LEU A 238 -14.50 -9.72 10.74
CA LEU A 238 -13.32 -9.13 10.12
C LEU A 238 -12.21 -10.17 10.15
N ARG A 239 -11.73 -10.53 8.96
CA ARG A 239 -10.61 -11.44 8.78
C ARG A 239 -9.40 -10.63 8.35
N LEU A 240 -8.31 -10.80 9.08
CA LEU A 240 -7.07 -10.07 8.92
C LEU A 240 -5.94 -11.05 8.64
N ARG A 241 -5.13 -10.78 7.61
CA ARG A 241 -3.98 -11.62 7.24
C ARG A 241 -2.76 -10.76 6.93
N GLY A 242 -1.60 -11.07 7.51
CA GLY A 242 -0.36 -10.33 7.27
C GLY A 242 0.45 -10.77 6.04
N GLY A 243 0.00 -11.82 5.34
CA GLY A 243 0.58 -12.31 4.09
C GLY A 243 -0.06 -13.64 3.68
N PRO A 244 0.02 -14.08 2.42
CA PRO A 244 -0.71 -15.26 1.91
C PRO A 244 -0.56 -16.54 2.74
N GLU A 245 0.57 -16.70 3.44
CA GLU A 245 0.89 -17.88 4.25
C GLU A 245 0.66 -17.66 5.76
N GLU A 246 0.30 -16.44 6.18
CA GLU A 246 0.05 -16.13 7.58
C GLU A 246 -1.36 -16.59 8.04
N PRO A 247 -1.50 -17.03 9.31
CA PRO A 247 -2.78 -17.43 9.84
C PRO A 247 -3.78 -16.27 9.82
N LEU A 248 -5.03 -16.60 9.50
CA LEU A 248 -6.12 -15.65 9.46
C LEU A 248 -6.55 -15.29 10.89
N LEU A 249 -6.34 -14.05 11.31
CA LEU A 249 -6.93 -13.53 12.53
C LEU A 249 -8.40 -13.22 12.26
N THR A 250 -9.30 -13.93 12.95
CA THR A 250 -10.75 -13.71 12.85
C THR A 250 -11.22 -12.91 14.06
N LEU A 251 -11.82 -11.77 13.79
CA LEU A 251 -12.39 -10.88 14.80
C LEU A 251 -13.91 -10.79 14.63
N TYR A 252 -14.59 -10.74 15.77
CA TYR A 252 -16.05 -10.63 15.85
C TYR A 252 -16.44 -9.24 16.34
N GLY A 253 -17.27 -8.53 15.58
CA GLY A 253 -17.72 -7.19 15.94
C GLY A 253 -18.78 -7.23 17.04
N ARG A 254 -18.57 -6.53 18.16
CA ARG A 254 -19.54 -6.31 19.23
C ARG A 254 -20.13 -4.90 19.17
#